data_AF-A0A850NPA4-F1
#
_entry.id   AF-A0A850NPA4-F1
#
_cell.length_a   1.000
_cell.length_b   1.000
_cell.length_c   1.000
_cell.angle_alpha   90.00
_cell.angle_beta   90.00
_cell.angle_gamma   90.00
#
_symmetry.space_group_name_H-M   'P 1'
#
loop_
_entity.id
_entity.type
_entity.pdbx_description
1 polymer ?
#
loop_
_entity_poly.entity_id
_entity_poly.type
_entity_poly.pdbx_seq_one_letter_code
_entity_poly.pdbx_strand_id
1 'polypeptide(L)' 'LAIGAPADLVGMAARSASEFLARPGAERVVLRAGQVLDAALPDYETLDDLSGQTAGA' A
#
# COMPACT_ATOMS: atom_id res chain seq x y z
N LEU A 1 11.18 -4.01 6.45
CA LEU A 1 11.12 -5.46 6.18
C LEU A 1 12.19 -6.15 6.99
N ALA A 2 11.84 -7.17 7.75
CA ALA A 2 12.77 -7.93 8.59
C ALA A 2 12.36 -9.40 8.63
N ILE A 3 13.34 -10.28 8.81
CA ILE A 3 13.08 -11.73 8.96
C ILE A 3 12.26 -11.95 10.24
N GLY A 4 11.17 -12.72 10.12
CA GLY A 4 10.28 -13.04 11.24
C GLY A 4 9.22 -11.96 11.57
N ALA A 5 9.28 -10.79 10.95
CA ALA A 5 8.23 -9.77 11.10
C ALA A 5 7.04 -10.02 10.15
N PRO A 6 5.83 -9.53 10.49
CA PRO A 6 4.69 -9.55 9.57
C PRO A 6 5.05 -8.90 8.22
N ALA A 7 4.62 -9.53 7.13
CA ALA A 7 4.87 -9.01 5.80
C ALA A 7 3.82 -7.96 5.43
N ASP A 8 4.10 -6.71 5.81
CA ASP A 8 3.32 -5.52 5.45
C ASP A 8 4.05 -4.75 4.34
N LEU A 9 3.52 -4.80 3.12
CA LEU A 9 4.13 -4.17 1.95
C LEU A 9 3.13 -3.87 0.83
N VAL A 10 3.52 -2.95 -0.05
CA VAL A 10 2.82 -2.64 -1.30
C VAL A 10 3.72 -3.05 -2.46
N GLY A 11 3.28 -4.02 -3.26
CA GLY A 11 3.91 -4.43 -4.51
C GLY A 11 3.36 -3.61 -5.68
N MET A 12 4.23 -3.28 -6.65
CA MET A 12 3.89 -2.38 -7.76
C MET A 12 4.37 -2.99 -9.08
N ALA A 13 3.53 -2.98 -10.10
CA ALA A 13 3.91 -3.42 -11.45
C ALA A 13 4.65 -2.30 -12.19
N ALA A 14 5.98 -2.28 -12.11
CA ALA A 14 6.84 -1.31 -12.82
C ALA A 14 8.20 -1.93 -13.18
N ARG A 15 8.82 -1.45 -14.26
CA ARG A 15 10.15 -1.90 -14.71
C ARG A 15 11.30 -1.11 -14.06
N SER A 16 10.99 0.04 -13.47
CA SER A 16 11.96 0.92 -12.79
C SER A 16 11.26 1.86 -11.81
N ALA A 17 12.03 2.46 -10.90
CA ALA A 17 11.53 3.48 -9.99
C ALA A 17 11.00 4.72 -10.74
N SER A 18 11.69 5.14 -11.81
CA SER A 18 11.24 6.27 -12.64
C SER A 18 9.89 6.01 -13.30
N GLU A 19 9.65 4.79 -13.80
CA GLU A 19 8.35 4.42 -14.37
C GLU A 19 7.24 4.46 -13.33
N PHE A 20 7.49 3.94 -12.13
CA PHE A 20 6.52 3.96 -11.04
C PHE A 20 6.07 5.40 -10.70
N LEU A 21 7.03 6.32 -10.51
CA LEU A 21 6.73 7.70 -10.16
C LEU A 21 5.98 8.48 -11.25
N ALA A 22 6.14 8.08 -12.52
CA ALA A 22 5.44 8.69 -13.64
C ALA A 22 3.99 8.19 -13.81
N ARG A 23 3.58 7.12 -13.11
CA ARG A 23 2.30 6.41 -13.29
C ARG A 23 1.54 6.28 -11.97
N PRO A 24 0.79 7.31 -11.53
CA PRO A 24 0.13 7.33 -10.21
C PRO A 24 -0.97 6.26 -10.01
N GLY A 25 -1.41 5.58 -11.08
CA GLY A 25 -2.41 4.51 -11.04
C GLY A 25 -1.88 3.14 -11.45
N ALA A 26 -0.57 2.89 -11.34
CA ALA A 26 -0.01 1.56 -11.64
C ALA A 26 -0.70 0.47 -10.79
N GLU A 27 -0.89 -0.70 -11.38
CA GLU A 27 -1.42 -1.86 -10.69
C GLU A 27 -0.57 -2.15 -9.45
N ARG A 28 -1.27 -2.33 -8.32
CA ARG A 28 -0.64 -2.58 -7.02
C ARG A 28 -1.30 -3.75 -6.31
N VAL A 29 -0.50 -4.48 -5.55
CA VAL A 29 -0.94 -5.51 -4.63
C VAL A 29 -0.56 -5.07 -3.23
N VAL A 30 -1.51 -5.11 -2.29
CA VAL A 30 -1.25 -4.78 -0.89
C VAL A 30 -1.20 -6.08 -0.09
N LEU A 31 -0.15 -6.26 0.71
CA LEU A 31 -0.02 -7.35 1.67
C LEU A 31 -0.12 -6.78 3.08
N ARG A 32 -0.99 -7.37 3.90
CA ARG A 32 -1.11 -7.11 5.34
C ARG A 32 -0.90 -8.41 6.08
N ALA A 33 0.06 -8.45 7.01
CA ALA A 33 0.43 -9.67 7.73
C ALA A 33 0.66 -10.90 6.83
N GLY A 34 1.22 -10.69 5.64
CA GLY A 34 1.47 -11.75 4.65
C GLY A 34 0.24 -12.25 3.89
N GLN A 35 -0.90 -11.57 4.00
CA GLN A 35 -2.11 -11.88 3.23
C GLN A 35 -2.39 -10.78 2.21
N VAL A 36 -2.81 -11.17 1.01
CA VAL A 36 -3.26 -10.22 -0.02
C VAL A 36 -4.53 -9.55 0.46
N LEU A 37 -4.52 -8.23 0.44
CA LEU A 37 -5.68 -7.42 0.78
C LEU A 37 -6.55 -7.32 -0.47
N ASP A 38 -7.69 -8.00 -0.44
CA ASP A 38 -8.70 -8.07 -1.52
C ASP A 38 -9.91 -7.14 -1.25
N ALA A 39 -9.71 -6.11 -0.41
CA ALA A 39 -10.75 -5.13 -0.15
C ALA A 39 -10.80 -4.10 -1.28
N ALA A 40 -12.02 -3.72 -1.68
CA ALA A 40 -12.22 -2.58 -2.56
C ALA A 40 -11.62 -1.32 -1.91
N LEU A 41 -11.04 -0.46 -2.73
CA LEU A 41 -10.53 0.81 -2.26
C LEU A 41 -11.71 1.67 -1.75
N PRO A 42 -11.56 2.30 -0.58
CA PRO A 42 -12.57 3.24 -0.11
C PRO A 42 -12.58 4.47 -1.00
N ASP A 43 -13.71 5.18 -1.02
CA ASP A 43 -13.82 6.47 -1.69
C ASP A 43 -12.81 7.45 -1.07
N TYR A 44 -12.17 8.25 -1.91
CA TYR A 44 -11.09 9.13 -1.47
C TYR A 44 -11.54 10.13 -0.40
N GLU A 45 -12.78 10.64 -0.50
CA GLU A 45 -13.38 11.56 0.47
C GLU A 45 -13.43 10.97 1.89
N THR A 46 -13.57 9.65 2.02
CA THR A 46 -13.58 8.99 3.34
C THR A 46 -12.21 8.99 4.02
N LEU A 47 -11.15 9.30 3.28
CA LEU A 47 -9.79 9.37 3.79
C LEU A 47 -9.42 10.75 4.36
N ASP A 48 -10.24 11.78 4.12
CA ASP A 48 -9.92 13.15 4.54
C ASP A 48 -9.78 13.25 6.08
N ASP A 49 -10.64 12.51 6.80
CA ASP A 49 -10.66 12.47 8.27
C ASP A 49 -9.52 11.63 8.89
N LEU A 50 -8.76 10.89 8.08
CA LEU A 50 -7.66 10.03 8.56
C LEU A 50 -6.35 10.79 8.84
N SER A 51 -6.31 12.09 8.56
CA SER A 51 -5.12 12.94 8.68
C SER A 51 -4.66 13.09 10.15
N GLY A 52 -3.82 12.17 10.63
CA GLY A 52 -3.18 12.24 11.95
C GLY A 52 -2.96 10.89 12.66
N GLN A 53 -3.44 9.77 12.11
CA GLN A 53 -3.25 8.46 12.74
C GLN A 53 -1.88 7.88 12.37
N THR A 54 -0.88 8.08 13.23
CA THR A 54 0.31 7.22 13.20
C THR A 54 -0.10 5.82 13.66
N ALA A 55 0.24 4.79 12.89
CA ALA A 55 0.05 3.43 13.33
C ALA A 55 0.87 3.20 14.60
N GLY A 56 0.19 3.01 15.74
CA GLY A 56 0.84 2.78 17.02
C GLY A 56 1.63 1.47 17.04
N ALA A 57 2.86 1.59 17.58
CA ALA A 57 3.75 0.60 18.20
C ALA A 57 4.00 -0.72 17.46
#